data_AF-A0A9D2LY05-F1
#
_entry.id   AF-A0A9D2LY05-F1
#
_cell.length_a   1.000
_cell.length_b   1.000
_cell.length_c   1.000
_cell.angle_alpha   90.00
_cell.angle_beta   90.00
_cell.angle_gamma   90.00
#
_symmetry.space_group_name_H-M   'P 1'
#
loop_
_entity.id
_entity.type
_entity.pdbx_description
1 polymer ?
#
loop_
_entity_poly.entity_id
_entity_poly.type
_entity_poly.pdbx_seq_one_letter_code
_entity_poly.pdbx_strand_id
1 'polypeptide(L)'
;MFVYEKRLQYPIRIKNTNPRLAKIIISQYGGPHGEIGASLRYLSQRYAMPIPELKAILTDIGTEELSHLEMVGTIVYQLTRNMTPEQIKAAGFDDYFVDHTAGVYPVAASGTPFNAATFSVTGDTIADLHEDMSADGAFA
;
A
#
# COMPACT_ATOMS: atom_id res chain seq x y z
N MET A 1 -9.45 -14.22 12.61
CA MET A 1 -10.22 -13.07 13.13
C MET A 1 -9.26 -11.90 13.23
N PHE A 2 -9.65 -10.71 12.78
CA PHE A 2 -8.83 -9.50 12.93
C PHE A 2 -9.34 -8.70 14.14
N VAL A 3 -8.41 -8.03 14.82
CA VAL A 3 -8.71 -7.02 15.83
C VAL A 3 -8.12 -5.71 15.33
N TYR A 4 -8.95 -4.67 15.31
CA TYR A 4 -8.50 -3.33 14.97
C TYR A 4 -8.30 -2.54 16.24
N GLU A 5 -7.12 -1.95 16.39
CA GLU A 5 -6.83 -0.98 17.44
C GLU A 5 -6.77 0.41 16.80
N LYS A 6 -7.47 1.39 17.38
CA LYS A 6 -7.54 2.76 16.83
C LYS A 6 -6.24 3.54 17.10
N ARG A 7 -5.13 3.04 16.58
CA ARG A 7 -3.81 3.66 16.59
C ARG A 7 -3.05 3.22 15.34
N LEU A 8 -2.24 4.13 14.81
CA LEU A 8 -1.26 3.78 13.80
C LEU A 8 -0.11 2.99 14.44
N GLN A 9 0.45 2.02 13.72
CA GLN A 9 1.66 1.31 14.15
C GLN A 9 2.80 2.28 14.44
N TYR A 10 2.94 3.33 13.62
CA TYR A 10 3.84 4.46 13.89
C TYR A 10 3.12 5.83 13.75
N PRO A 11 3.34 6.80 14.66
CA PRO A 11 2.67 8.09 14.59
C PRO A 11 3.04 8.92 13.35
N ILE A 12 2.04 9.31 12.55
CA ILE A 12 2.21 10.20 11.40
C ILE A 12 1.62 11.58 11.70
N ARG A 13 2.48 12.61 11.64
CA ARG A 13 2.13 14.01 11.97
C ARG A 13 2.69 14.99 10.93
N ILE A 14 2.10 15.02 9.76
CA ILE A 14 2.47 15.93 8.67
C ILE A 14 1.86 17.31 8.92
N LYS A 15 2.70 18.34 9.02
CA LYS A 15 2.24 19.72 9.28
C LYS A 15 1.83 20.45 8.00
N ASN A 16 2.59 20.27 6.93
CA ASN A 16 2.42 20.99 5.68
C ASN A 16 1.90 20.04 4.60
N THR A 17 0.86 20.46 3.88
CA THR A 17 0.30 19.72 2.75
C THR A 17 1.25 19.78 1.54
N ASN A 18 1.25 18.73 0.72
CA ASN A 18 2.07 18.64 -0.48
C ASN A 18 1.49 17.56 -1.44
N PRO A 19 0.61 17.92 -2.39
CA PRO A 19 0.03 16.96 -3.33
C PRO A 19 1.04 16.37 -4.27
N ARG A 20 2.12 17.11 -4.58
CA ARG A 20 3.17 16.61 -5.45
C ARG A 20 3.85 15.41 -4.81
N LEU A 21 4.05 15.45 -3.48
CA LEU A 21 4.55 14.31 -2.72
C LEU A 21 3.48 13.21 -2.61
N ALA A 22 2.22 13.56 -2.37
CA ALA A 22 1.12 12.59 -2.33
C ALA A 22 1.00 11.79 -3.64
N LYS A 23 1.15 12.46 -4.79
CA LYS A 23 1.15 11.86 -6.14
C LYS A 23 2.18 10.76 -6.31
N ILE A 24 3.32 10.86 -5.62
CA ILE A 24 4.39 9.86 -5.70
C ILE A 24 4.15 8.77 -4.65
N ILE A 25 3.85 9.16 -3.41
CA ILE A 25 3.63 8.24 -2.29
C ILE A 25 2.42 7.32 -2.52
N ILE A 26 1.41 7.75 -3.28
CA ILE A 26 0.26 6.89 -3.59
C ILE A 26 0.67 5.54 -4.22
N SER A 27 1.82 5.47 -4.89
CA SER A 27 2.34 4.21 -5.42
C SER A 27 2.72 3.21 -4.33
N GLN A 28 3.04 3.65 -3.13
CA GLN A 28 3.23 2.76 -1.97
C GLN A 28 1.87 2.29 -1.43
N TYR A 29 0.78 3.01 -1.67
CA TYR A 29 -0.55 2.58 -1.27
C TYR A 29 -1.13 1.52 -2.23
N GLY A 30 -1.10 1.79 -3.55
CA GLY A 30 -1.76 0.95 -4.55
C GLY A 30 -0.95 0.65 -5.81
N GLY A 31 0.35 0.90 -5.81
CA GLY A 31 1.24 0.48 -6.89
C GLY A 31 1.56 -1.02 -6.86
N PRO A 32 2.27 -1.55 -7.86
CA PRO A 32 2.55 -2.98 -7.99
C PRO A 32 3.28 -3.61 -6.79
N HIS A 33 4.15 -2.82 -6.16
CA HIS A 33 4.91 -3.20 -4.97
C HIS A 33 4.45 -2.43 -3.72
N GLY A 34 3.24 -1.87 -3.74
CA GLY A 34 2.68 -1.16 -2.58
C GLY A 34 2.13 -2.09 -1.50
N GLU A 35 1.82 -1.52 -0.35
CA GLU A 35 1.43 -2.25 0.88
C GLU A 35 0.16 -3.10 0.70
N ILE A 36 -0.75 -2.68 -0.19
CA ILE A 36 -1.95 -3.49 -0.49
C ILE A 36 -1.59 -4.79 -1.23
N GLY A 37 -0.59 -4.73 -2.12
CA GLY A 37 -0.06 -5.91 -2.79
C GLY A 37 0.70 -6.80 -1.81
N ALA A 38 1.57 -6.21 -0.98
CA ALA A 38 2.32 -6.91 0.04
C ALA A 38 1.41 -7.66 1.03
N SER A 39 0.45 -6.96 1.64
CA SER A 39 -0.51 -7.57 2.56
C SER A 39 -1.30 -8.72 1.93
N LEU A 40 -1.86 -8.53 0.73
CA LEU A 40 -2.62 -9.57 0.05
C LEU A 40 -1.77 -10.75 -0.39
N ARG A 41 -0.52 -10.52 -0.81
CA ARG A 41 0.44 -11.57 -1.18
C ARG A 41 0.69 -12.52 0.00
N TYR A 42 1.20 -11.99 1.12
CA TYR A 42 1.54 -12.78 2.30
C TYR A 42 0.32 -13.50 2.90
N LEU A 43 -0.80 -12.79 3.03
CA LEU A 43 -2.04 -13.35 3.58
C LEU A 43 -2.67 -14.42 2.69
N SER A 44 -2.35 -14.44 1.39
CA SER A 44 -2.84 -15.45 0.45
C SER A 44 -1.92 -16.67 0.41
N GLN A 45 -0.60 -16.47 0.32
CA GLN A 45 0.38 -17.56 0.24
C GLN A 45 0.39 -18.45 1.49
N ARG A 46 0.06 -17.89 2.68
CA ARG A 46 0.01 -18.67 3.93
C ARG A 46 -0.86 -19.92 3.84
N TYR A 47 -1.88 -19.97 2.99
CA TYR A 47 -2.78 -21.12 2.90
C TYR A 47 -2.11 -22.34 2.26
N ALA A 48 -1.13 -22.13 1.39
CA ALA A 48 -0.37 -23.20 0.72
C ALA A 48 0.94 -23.55 1.45
N MET A 49 1.41 -22.69 2.37
CA MET A 49 2.65 -22.92 3.11
C MET A 49 2.59 -24.21 3.96
N PRO A 50 3.45 -25.22 3.71
CA PRO A 50 3.41 -26.50 4.41
C PRO A 50 4.08 -26.46 5.78
N ILE A 51 4.99 -25.51 6.01
CA ILE A 51 5.74 -25.36 7.26
C ILE A 51 4.93 -24.46 8.23
N PRO A 52 4.47 -24.99 9.39
CA PRO A 52 3.64 -24.23 10.32
C PRO A 52 4.26 -22.91 10.78
N GLU A 53 5.57 -22.90 11.03
CA GLU A 53 6.32 -21.73 11.46
C GLU A 53 6.34 -20.64 10.38
N LEU A 54 6.56 -21.02 9.11
CA LEU A 54 6.54 -20.07 8.00
C LEU A 54 5.12 -19.56 7.71
N LYS A 55 4.10 -20.39 7.90
CA LYS A 55 2.68 -19.98 7.79
C LYS A 55 2.33 -18.92 8.83
N ALA A 56 2.85 -19.06 10.04
CA ALA A 56 2.72 -18.05 11.08
C ALA A 56 3.43 -16.75 10.68
N ILE A 57 4.68 -16.84 10.21
CA ILE A 57 5.45 -15.68 9.73
C ILE A 57 4.73 -14.92 8.61
N LEU A 58 4.22 -15.62 7.58
CA LEU A 58 3.44 -14.97 6.50
C LEU A 58 2.16 -14.30 7.03
N THR A 59 1.57 -14.86 8.09
CA THR A 59 0.41 -14.23 8.74
C THR A 59 0.81 -12.98 9.51
N ASP A 60 1.93 -13.01 10.22
CA ASP A 60 2.46 -11.89 10.99
C ASP A 60 2.83 -10.74 10.05
N ILE A 61 3.64 -11.00 9.03
CA ILE A 61 4.07 -10.00 8.03
C ILE A 61 2.85 -9.46 7.29
N GLY A 62 1.99 -10.31 6.71
CA GLY A 62 0.82 -9.84 5.98
C GLY A 62 -0.16 -9.01 6.81
N THR A 63 -0.17 -9.20 8.13
CA THR A 63 -0.96 -8.37 9.06
C THR A 63 -0.26 -7.05 9.39
N GLU A 64 1.07 -7.07 9.53
CA GLU A 64 1.89 -5.85 9.63
C GLU A 64 1.72 -4.96 8.40
N GLU A 65 1.71 -5.52 7.19
CA GLU A 65 1.51 -4.76 5.95
C GLU A 65 0.14 -4.07 5.86
N LEU A 66 -0.90 -4.60 6.52
CA LEU A 66 -2.17 -3.87 6.64
C LEU A 66 -2.03 -2.61 7.50
N SER A 67 -1.11 -2.61 8.47
CA SER A 67 -0.78 -1.43 9.27
C SER A 67 0.06 -0.43 8.46
N HIS A 68 0.99 -0.91 7.64
CA HIS A 68 1.71 -0.06 6.68
C HIS A 68 0.75 0.57 5.68
N LEU A 69 -0.22 -0.18 5.16
CA LEU A 69 -1.26 0.33 4.27
C LEU A 69 -2.07 1.48 4.91
N GLU A 70 -2.47 1.33 6.18
CA GLU A 70 -3.14 2.39 6.94
C GLU A 70 -2.24 3.62 7.13
N MET A 71 -0.95 3.40 7.41
CA MET A 71 0.03 4.46 7.54
C MET A 71 0.22 5.24 6.23
N VAL A 72 0.42 4.57 5.10
CA VAL A 72 0.57 5.22 3.79
C VAL A 72 -0.71 5.96 3.40
N GLY A 73 -1.88 5.36 3.63
CA GLY A 73 -3.16 6.04 3.40
C GLY A 73 -3.31 7.31 4.26
N THR A 74 -2.84 7.25 5.51
CA THR A 74 -2.80 8.41 6.41
C THR A 74 -1.84 9.48 5.90
N ILE A 75 -0.67 9.11 5.37
CA ILE A 75 0.29 10.04 4.77
C ILE A 75 -0.35 10.76 3.59
N VAL A 76 -0.94 10.01 2.65
CA VAL A 76 -1.62 10.59 1.47
C VAL A 76 -2.70 11.56 1.92
N TYR A 77 -3.57 11.14 2.85
CA TYR A 77 -4.62 11.99 3.40
C TYR A 77 -4.06 13.29 4.03
N GLN A 78 -3.05 13.20 4.89
CA GLN A 78 -2.49 14.39 5.54
C GLN A 78 -1.75 15.32 4.56
N LEU A 79 -1.22 14.79 3.46
CA LEU A 79 -0.58 15.58 2.40
C LEU A 79 -1.58 16.32 1.51
N THR A 80 -2.83 15.86 1.42
CA THR A 80 -3.86 16.44 0.53
C THR A 80 -5.01 17.12 1.27
N ARG A 81 -5.13 16.96 2.59
CA ARG A 81 -6.21 17.56 3.39
C ARG A 81 -6.24 19.09 3.23
N ASN A 82 -7.45 19.65 3.17
CA ASN A 82 -7.71 21.11 3.17
C ASN A 82 -7.11 21.88 1.96
N MET A 83 -6.79 21.19 0.87
CA MET A 83 -6.24 21.84 -0.31
C MET A 83 -7.31 22.38 -1.24
N THR A 84 -7.04 23.53 -1.85
CA THR A 84 -7.95 24.11 -2.84
C THR A 84 -7.71 23.45 -4.22
N PRO A 85 -8.73 23.42 -5.10
CA PRO A 85 -8.57 22.92 -6.47
C PRO A 85 -7.39 23.56 -7.22
N GLU A 86 -7.11 24.85 -6.99
CA GLU A 86 -6.00 25.56 -7.61
C GLU A 86 -4.64 25.02 -7.15
N GLN A 87 -4.50 24.69 -5.86
CA GLN A 87 -3.27 24.12 -5.32
C GLN A 87 -3.03 22.70 -5.84
N ILE A 88 -4.10 21.91 -5.98
CA ILE A 88 -4.05 20.55 -6.54
C ILE A 88 -3.61 20.59 -8.00
N LYS A 89 -4.20 21.49 -8.79
CA LYS A 89 -3.83 21.71 -10.19
C LYS A 89 -2.38 22.20 -10.32
N ALA A 90 -1.96 23.16 -9.51
CA ALA A 90 -0.58 23.65 -9.51
C ALA A 90 0.45 22.56 -9.18
N ALA A 91 0.05 21.54 -8.39
CA ALA A 91 0.89 20.40 -8.05
C ALA A 91 0.83 19.25 -9.08
N GLY A 92 -0.01 19.35 -10.12
CA GLY A 92 -0.22 18.31 -11.13
C GLY A 92 -0.89 17.04 -10.57
N PHE A 93 -1.73 17.18 -9.55
CA PHE A 93 -2.51 16.10 -8.94
C PHE A 93 -4.02 16.20 -9.28
N ASP A 94 -4.34 17.01 -10.29
CA ASP A 94 -5.69 17.30 -10.76
C ASP A 94 -6.35 16.11 -11.45
N ASP A 95 -5.64 15.34 -12.27
CA ASP A 95 -6.20 14.13 -12.89
C ASP A 95 -6.76 13.17 -11.84
N TYR A 96 -5.95 12.87 -10.81
CA TYR A 96 -6.38 12.05 -9.68
C TYR A 96 -7.58 12.67 -8.94
N PHE A 97 -7.57 13.98 -8.72
CA PHE A 97 -8.62 14.66 -7.97
C PHE A 97 -9.95 14.70 -8.72
N VAL A 98 -9.94 14.76 -10.06
CA VAL A 98 -11.17 14.66 -10.86
C VAL A 98 -11.82 13.28 -10.68
N ASP A 99 -11.02 12.23 -10.64
CA ASP A 99 -11.53 10.85 -10.53
C ASP A 99 -11.88 10.44 -9.09
N HIS A 100 -11.14 10.95 -8.10
CA HIS A 100 -11.18 10.43 -6.72
C HIS A 100 -11.37 11.50 -5.64
N THR A 101 -11.39 12.78 -6.02
CA THR A 101 -11.52 13.93 -5.10
C THR A 101 -10.47 13.87 -3.97
N ALA A 102 -10.91 13.98 -2.71
CA ALA A 102 -10.05 13.86 -1.53
C ALA A 102 -9.91 12.42 -1.01
N GLY A 103 -10.45 11.43 -1.72
CA GLY A 103 -10.35 10.02 -1.34
C GLY A 103 -8.92 9.49 -1.51
N VAL A 104 -8.57 8.45 -0.75
CA VAL A 104 -7.35 7.66 -0.94
C VAL A 104 -7.74 6.42 -1.74
N TYR A 105 -7.35 6.38 -3.01
CA TYR A 105 -7.68 5.33 -3.96
C TYR A 105 -6.44 4.46 -4.24
N PRO A 106 -6.56 3.12 -4.25
CA PRO A 106 -5.44 2.22 -4.50
C PRO A 106 -5.02 2.31 -5.99
N VAL A 107 -4.04 3.17 -6.26
CA VAL A 107 -3.50 3.43 -7.60
C VAL A 107 -1.99 3.65 -7.54
N ALA A 108 -1.29 3.27 -8.62
CA ALA A 108 0.10 3.62 -8.82
C ALA A 108 0.27 5.12 -9.13
N ALA A 109 1.47 5.66 -8.96
CA ALA A 109 1.78 7.04 -9.38
C ALA A 109 1.61 7.26 -10.91
N SER A 110 1.63 6.18 -11.71
CA SER A 110 1.32 6.18 -13.14
C SER A 110 -0.18 6.35 -13.46
N GLY A 111 -1.06 6.29 -12.45
CA GLY A 111 -2.51 6.26 -12.64
C GLY A 111 -3.09 4.86 -12.86
N THR A 112 -2.27 3.81 -12.87
CA THR A 112 -2.75 2.42 -13.01
C THR A 112 -3.43 1.96 -11.72
N PRO A 113 -4.72 1.58 -11.74
CA PRO A 113 -5.40 1.06 -10.56
C PRO A 113 -4.75 -0.23 -10.06
N PHE A 114 -4.76 -0.42 -8.74
CA PHE A 114 -4.33 -1.69 -8.15
C PHE A 114 -5.16 -2.84 -8.72
N ASN A 115 -4.48 -3.96 -9.00
CA ASN A 115 -5.10 -5.17 -9.51
C ASN A 115 -4.36 -6.39 -9.00
N ALA A 116 -5.07 -7.51 -8.82
CA ALA A 116 -4.47 -8.77 -8.40
C ALA A 116 -3.40 -9.32 -9.36
N ALA A 117 -3.34 -8.83 -10.61
CA ALA A 117 -2.28 -9.21 -11.55
C ALA A 117 -0.91 -8.58 -11.24
N THR A 118 -0.78 -7.74 -10.20
CA THR A 118 0.50 -7.11 -9.83
C THR A 118 1.33 -7.92 -8.84
N PHE A 119 0.84 -9.07 -8.36
CA PHE A 119 1.56 -9.95 -7.46
C PHE A 119 1.25 -11.42 -7.74
N SER A 120 2.14 -12.31 -7.31
CA SER A 120 2.03 -13.76 -7.56
C SER A 120 1.63 -14.53 -6.30
N VAL A 121 0.70 -15.48 -6.45
CA VAL A 121 0.37 -16.50 -5.44
C VAL A 121 0.19 -17.81 -6.20
N THR A 122 1.18 -18.69 -6.11
CA THR A 122 1.27 -19.88 -6.97
C THR A 122 0.93 -21.17 -6.23
N GLY A 123 1.09 -21.17 -4.91
CA GLY A 123 0.99 -22.37 -4.08
C GLY A 123 2.26 -23.23 -4.10
N ASP A 124 3.26 -22.88 -4.91
CA ASP A 124 4.60 -23.42 -4.79
C ASP A 124 5.39 -22.61 -3.77
N THR A 125 5.83 -23.26 -2.70
CA THR A 125 6.48 -22.60 -1.57
C THR A 125 7.74 -21.86 -1.97
N ILE A 126 8.52 -22.39 -2.91
CA ILE A 126 9.77 -21.77 -3.31
C ILE A 126 9.49 -20.57 -4.21
N ALA A 127 8.60 -20.70 -5.18
CA ALA A 127 8.20 -19.59 -6.05
C ALA A 127 7.59 -18.44 -5.26
N ASP A 128 6.69 -18.73 -4.32
CA ASP A 128 6.04 -17.73 -3.48
C ASP A 128 7.05 -16.98 -2.61
N LEU A 129 8.01 -17.66 -1.98
CA LEU A 129 9.08 -17.01 -1.21
C LEU A 129 10.04 -16.17 -2.08
N HIS A 130 10.26 -16.54 -3.35
CA HIS A 130 11.06 -15.72 -4.28
C HIS A 130 10.29 -14.47 -4.72
N GLU A 131 8.98 -14.58 -4.94
CA GLU A 131 8.11 -13.43 -5.18
C GLU A 131 8.16 -12.46 -3.98
N ASP A 132 8.09 -12.97 -2.75
CA ASP A 132 8.20 -12.18 -1.52
C ASP A 132 9.53 -11.42 -1.47
N MET A 133 10.64 -12.13 -1.67
CA MET A 133 11.97 -11.52 -1.74
C MET A 133 12.08 -10.48 -2.86
N SER A 134 11.44 -10.71 -4.01
CA SER A 134 11.44 -9.75 -5.12
C SER A 134 10.60 -8.53 -4.79
N ALA A 135 9.49 -8.69 -4.08
CA ALA A 135 8.61 -7.59 -3.72
C ALA A 135 9.25 -6.67 -2.67
N ASP A 136 9.81 -7.25 -1.61
CA ASP A 136 10.47 -6.50 -0.55
C ASP A 136 11.84 -5.97 -0.98
N GLY A 137 12.55 -6.70 -1.85
CA GLY A 137 13.85 -6.30 -2.38
C GLY A 137 13.80 -5.22 -3.45
N ALA A 138 12.60 -4.90 -3.98
CA ALA A 138 12.40 -3.86 -4.99
C ALA A 138 12.46 -2.44 -4.37
N PHE A 139 13.56 -2.10 -3.72
CA PHE A 139 13.88 -0.71 -3.38
C PHE A 139 14.52 -0.03 -4.59
N ALA A 140 13.93 1.08 -5.05
CA ALA A 140 14.52 2.01 -6.01
C ALA A 140 15.23 3.16 -5.29
#